data_AF-A0A059LBI0-F1
#
_entry.id   AF-A0A059LBI0-F1
#
_cell.length_a   1.000
_cell.length_b   1.000
_cell.length_c   1.000
_cell.angle_alpha   90.00
_cell.angle_beta   90.00
_cell.angle_gamma   90.00
#
_symmetry.space_group_name_H-M   'P 1'
#
loop_
_entity.id
_entity.type
_entity.pdbx_description
1 polymer ?
#
loop_
_entity_poly.entity_id
_entity_poly.type
_entity_poly.pdbx_seq_one_letter_code
_entity_poly.pdbx_strand_id
1 'polypeptide(L)'
;LPASPSEAEESLVYEKLPADVAERTVLLMDPVLATGETALRAVKVLLDKGVDEGRILLLTLVAAPAGVHQVCAAHPRLKLVTSEIDEAEVDGSVVPGMGEFGDRYFCD
;
A
#
# COMPACT_ATOMS: atom_id res chain seq x y z
N LEU A 1 -19.60 3.05 -25.53
CA LEU A 1 -20.39 2.58 -24.37
C LEU A 1 -19.66 3.09 -23.13
N PRO A 2 -20.26 3.94 -22.30
CA PRO A 2 -19.62 4.28 -21.03
C PRO A 2 -19.58 3.02 -20.15
N ALA A 3 -18.42 2.76 -19.54
CA ALA A 3 -18.21 1.61 -18.67
C ALA A 3 -19.15 1.65 -17.45
N SER A 4 -19.54 0.46 -16.97
CA SER A 4 -20.33 0.27 -15.75
C SER A 4 -19.58 0.78 -14.50
N PRO A 5 -20.28 1.20 -13.44
CA PRO A 5 -19.69 1.88 -12.28
C PRO A 5 -18.72 1.04 -11.44
N SER A 6 -18.48 -0.22 -11.77
CA SER A 6 -17.62 -1.13 -11.00
C SER A 6 -16.15 -1.13 -11.43
N GLU A 7 -15.78 -0.42 -12.51
CA GLU A 7 -14.39 -0.36 -13.01
C GLU A 7 -13.75 1.02 -12.82
N ALA A 8 -14.47 1.96 -12.20
CA ALA A 8 -14.15 3.39 -12.22
C ALA A 8 -13.38 3.92 -10.98
N GLU A 9 -13.24 3.16 -9.89
CA GLU A 9 -12.70 3.70 -8.61
C GLU A 9 -11.23 3.36 -8.31
N GLU A 10 -10.53 2.62 -9.16
CA GLU A 10 -9.25 1.99 -8.78
C GLU A 10 -8.05 2.31 -9.69
N SER A 11 -8.13 3.43 -10.42
CA SER A 11 -7.02 3.91 -11.27
C SER A 11 -6.10 4.88 -10.52
N LEU A 12 -4.83 4.97 -10.93
CA LEU A 12 -3.90 5.98 -10.41
C LEU A 12 -4.46 7.39 -10.71
N VAL A 13 -5.03 8.03 -9.69
CA VAL A 13 -5.67 9.35 -9.83
C VAL A 13 -4.62 10.45 -9.93
N TYR A 14 -3.57 10.37 -9.12
CA TYR A 14 -2.54 11.40 -9.02
C TYR A 14 -1.20 10.80 -8.59
N GLU A 15 -0.12 11.25 -9.23
CA GLU A 15 1.24 11.00 -8.76
C GLU A 15 2.08 12.28 -8.85
N LYS A 16 2.96 12.49 -7.87
CA LYS A 16 3.98 13.52 -7.91
C LYS A 16 5.21 13.04 -7.15
N LEU A 17 6.25 12.69 -7.91
CA LEU A 17 7.49 12.13 -7.40
C LEU A 17 8.68 13.01 -7.79
N PRO A 18 9.79 12.98 -7.03
CA PRO A 18 11.05 13.59 -7.44
C PRO A 18 11.49 13.05 -8.82
N ALA A 19 12.08 13.92 -9.66
CA ALA A 19 12.53 13.53 -10.99
C ALA A 19 13.61 12.45 -10.99
N ASP A 20 14.36 12.34 -9.88
CA ASP A 20 15.46 11.40 -9.65
C ASP A 20 15.05 10.24 -8.70
N VAL A 21 13.76 9.92 -8.59
CA VAL A 21 13.25 8.89 -7.67
C VAL A 21 13.91 7.51 -7.87
N ALA A 22 14.27 7.16 -9.10
CA ALA A 22 14.93 5.89 -9.44
C ALA A 22 16.25 5.66 -8.70
N GLU A 23 16.95 6.74 -8.33
CA GLU A 23 18.26 6.69 -7.69
C GLU A 23 18.16 6.69 -6.15
N ARG A 24 16.95 6.79 -5.58
CA ARG A 24 16.71 7.01 -4.16
C ARG A 24 16.26 5.74 -3.43
N THR A 25 16.33 5.79 -2.10
CA THR A 25 15.58 4.88 -1.22
C THR A 25 14.21 5.48 -0.97
N VAL A 26 13.15 4.69 -1.16
CA VAL A 26 11.76 5.16 -1.04
C VAL A 26 11.16 4.60 0.24
N LEU A 27 10.65 5.51 1.08
CA LEU A 27 9.78 5.16 2.20
C LEU A 27 8.33 5.28 1.70
N LEU A 28 7.74 4.15 1.34
CA LEU A 28 6.34 4.07 0.95
C LEU A 28 5.51 3.91 2.23
N MET A 29 4.67 4.89 2.55
CA MET A 29 3.96 4.94 3.82
C MET A 29 2.47 4.72 3.59
N ASP A 30 1.91 3.73 4.27
CA ASP A 30 0.48 3.42 4.27
C ASP A 30 0.09 2.89 5.67
N PRO A 31 -0.73 3.62 6.46
CA PRO A 31 -0.96 3.27 7.86
C PRO A 31 -1.59 1.89 8.06
N VAL A 32 -2.46 1.44 7.13
CA VAL A 32 -3.24 0.21 7.28
C VAL A 32 -3.02 -0.69 6.07
N LEU A 33 -2.48 -1.89 6.31
CA LEU A 33 -2.28 -2.89 5.27
C LEU A 33 -3.31 -4.02 5.39
N ALA A 34 -4.48 -3.84 4.77
CA ALA A 34 -5.55 -4.83 4.75
C ALA A 34 -5.31 -5.92 3.69
N THR A 35 -5.84 -5.74 2.47
CA THR A 35 -5.62 -6.67 1.34
C THR A 35 -4.25 -6.48 0.70
N GLY A 36 -3.65 -5.29 0.82
CA GLY A 36 -2.37 -4.95 0.20
C GLY A 36 -2.44 -4.52 -1.26
N GLU A 37 -3.63 -4.50 -1.88
CA GLU A 37 -3.79 -4.12 -3.29
C GLU A 37 -3.38 -2.66 -3.57
N THR A 38 -3.68 -1.74 -2.64
CA THR A 38 -3.24 -0.34 -2.75
C THR A 38 -1.71 -0.22 -2.69
N ALA A 39 -1.09 -0.91 -1.73
CA ALA A 39 0.37 -0.94 -1.62
C ALA A 39 1.02 -1.54 -2.87
N LEU A 40 0.50 -2.65 -3.40
CA LEU A 40 1.00 -3.26 -4.64
C LEU A 40 0.93 -2.32 -5.85
N ARG A 41 -0.17 -1.58 -5.99
CA ARG A 41 -0.30 -0.58 -7.06
C ARG A 41 0.71 0.54 -6.91
N ALA A 42 0.91 1.05 -5.70
CA ALA A 42 1.92 2.07 -5.43
C ALA A 42 3.36 1.56 -5.69
N VAL A 43 3.66 0.32 -5.29
CA VAL A 43 4.95 -0.33 -5.60
C VAL A 43 5.12 -0.45 -7.12
N LYS A 44 4.10 -0.86 -7.86
CA LYS A 44 4.14 -0.93 -9.31
C LYS A 44 4.51 0.41 -9.93
N VAL A 45 3.91 1.52 -9.48
CA VAL A 45 4.25 2.86 -9.96
C VAL A 45 5.73 3.17 -9.74
N LEU A 46 6.27 2.88 -8.56
CA LEU A 46 7.69 3.09 -8.26
C LEU A 46 8.61 2.25 -9.16
N LEU A 47 8.27 0.98 -9.37
CA LEU A 47 9.03 0.08 -10.25
C LEU A 47 8.98 0.56 -11.71
N ASP A 48 7.82 1.01 -12.20
CA ASP A 48 7.66 1.58 -13.55
C ASP A 48 8.50 2.87 -13.73
N LYS A 49 8.79 3.59 -12.64
CA LYS A 49 9.69 4.75 -12.61
C LYS A 49 11.17 4.38 -12.46
N GLY A 50 11.50 3.10 -12.40
CA GLY A 50 12.87 2.60 -12.33
C GLY A 50 13.46 2.51 -10.92
N VAL A 51 12.64 2.63 -9.86
CA VAL A 51 13.10 2.38 -8.49
C VAL A 51 13.44 0.90 -8.35
N ASP A 52 14.61 0.57 -7.81
CA ASP A 52 14.94 -0.82 -7.48
C ASP A 52 14.05 -1.32 -6.32
N GLU A 53 13.44 -2.49 -6.48
CA GLU A 53 12.55 -3.10 -5.49
C GLU A 53 13.19 -3.20 -4.09
N GLY A 54 14.50 -3.50 -4.02
CA GLY A 54 15.24 -3.61 -2.76
C GLY A 54 15.46 -2.28 -2.04
N ARG A 55 15.15 -1.15 -2.69
CA ARG A 55 15.22 0.20 -2.14
C ARG A 55 13.85 0.73 -1.70
N ILE A 56 12.80 -0.07 -1.81
CA ILE A 56 11.46 0.29 -1.34
C ILE A 56 11.29 -0.27 0.07
N LEU A 57 10.97 0.61 1.02
CA LEU A 57 10.55 0.26 2.36
C LEU A 57 9.07 0.60 2.50
N LEU A 58 8.21 -0.41 2.58
CA LEU A 58 6.80 -0.23 2.90
C LEU A 58 6.66 -0.13 4.43
N LEU A 59 6.23 1.03 4.91
CA LEU A 59 6.05 1.35 6.31
C LEU A 59 4.56 1.42 6.63
N THR A 60 4.10 0.58 7.57
CA THR A 60 2.71 0.52 7.99
C THR A 60 2.58 0.51 9.51
N LEU A 61 1.42 0.87 10.04
CA LEU A 61 1.16 0.83 11.49
C LEU A 61 0.57 -0.54 11.86
N VAL A 62 -0.53 -0.91 11.20
CA VAL A 62 -1.20 -2.20 11.41
C VAL A 62 -1.34 -2.92 10.08
N ALA A 63 -1.19 -4.25 10.11
CA ALA A 63 -1.32 -5.09 8.92
C ALA A 63 -2.15 -6.33 9.20
N ALA A 64 -2.86 -6.83 8.19
CA ALA A 64 -3.43 -8.17 8.21
C ALA A 64 -2.45 -9.19 7.60
N PRO A 65 -2.49 -10.47 8.02
CA PRO A 65 -1.62 -11.51 7.48
C PRO A 65 -1.78 -11.67 5.96
N ALA A 66 -3.00 -11.50 5.44
CA ALA A 66 -3.30 -11.57 4.01
C ALA A 66 -2.50 -10.52 3.21
N GLY A 67 -2.58 -9.25 3.60
CA GLY A 67 -1.84 -8.17 2.94
C GLY A 67 -0.33 -8.32 3.04
N VAL A 68 0.19 -8.75 4.20
CA VAL A 68 1.63 -9.05 4.36
C VAL A 68 2.07 -10.13 3.37
N HIS A 69 1.37 -11.26 3.32
CA HIS A 69 1.70 -12.34 2.40
C HIS A 69 1.61 -11.90 0.94
N GLN A 70 0.57 -11.17 0.58
CA GLN A 70 0.35 -10.71 -0.80
C GLN A 70 1.47 -9.77 -1.26
N VAL A 71 1.87 -8.80 -0.44
CA VAL A 71 2.96 -7.87 -0.76
C VAL A 71 4.30 -8.59 -0.83
N CYS A 72 4.64 -9.39 0.19
CA CYS A 72 5.94 -10.07 0.24
C CYS A 72 6.09 -11.16 -0.83
N ALA A 73 5.01 -11.81 -1.24
CA ALA A 73 5.03 -12.77 -2.34
C ALA A 73 5.22 -12.09 -3.70
N ALA A 74 4.58 -10.93 -3.92
CA ALA A 74 4.71 -10.18 -5.16
C ALA A 74 6.08 -9.48 -5.29
N HIS A 75 6.62 -8.97 -4.19
CA HIS A 75 7.85 -8.17 -4.16
C HIS A 75 8.82 -8.68 -3.09
N PRO A 76 9.53 -9.80 -3.33
CA PRO A 76 10.35 -10.47 -2.32
C PRO A 76 11.60 -9.68 -1.90
N ARG A 77 12.06 -8.68 -2.66
CA ARG A 77 13.20 -7.83 -2.28
C ARG A 77 12.78 -6.59 -1.49
N LEU A 78 11.51 -6.20 -1.55
CA LEU A 78 10.97 -5.08 -0.79
C LEU A 78 11.02 -5.39 0.71
N LYS A 79 11.24 -4.36 1.53
CA LYS A 79 11.19 -4.49 2.99
C LYS A 79 9.87 -3.95 3.51
N LEU A 80 9.09 -4.80 4.17
CA LEU A 80 7.89 -4.40 4.90
C LEU A 80 8.25 -4.22 6.37
N VAL A 81 7.92 -3.06 6.94
CA VAL A 81 8.07 -2.75 8.35
C VAL A 81 6.71 -2.34 8.89
N THR A 82 6.21 -3.07 9.87
CA THR A 82 4.93 -2.79 10.53
C THR A 82 5.07 -2.85 12.04
N SER A 83 4.19 -2.17 12.76
CA SER A 83 4.21 -2.17 14.24
C SER A 83 3.45 -3.38 14.80
N GLU A 84 2.36 -3.77 14.14
CA GLU A 84 1.48 -4.84 14.59
C GLU A 84 0.91 -5.61 13.40
N ILE A 85 0.73 -6.93 13.59
CA ILE A 85 0.01 -7.80 12.65
C ILE A 85 -1.20 -8.34 13.41
N ASP A 86 -2.38 -7.93 12.98
CA ASP A 86 -3.66 -8.28 13.59
C ASP A 86 -4.19 -9.62 13.07
N GLU A 87 -5.36 -10.04 13.56
CA GLU A 87 -5.87 -11.40 13.35
C GLU A 87 -6.23 -11.68 11.89
N ALA A 88 -6.96 -10.76 11.25
CA ALA A 88 -7.52 -10.98 9.92
C ALA A 88 -7.77 -9.68 9.16
N GLU A 89 -8.02 -9.83 7.87
CA GLU A 89 -8.72 -8.85 7.06
C GLU A 89 -10.14 -9.38 6.80
N VAL A 90 -11.14 -8.50 6.93
CA VAL A 90 -12.55 -8.78 6.64
C VAL A 90 -13.12 -7.58 5.89
N ASP A 91 -13.64 -7.81 4.68
CA ASP A 91 -14.28 -6.80 3.83
C ASP A 91 -13.42 -5.53 3.61
N GLY A 92 -12.12 -5.71 3.41
CA GLY A 92 -11.14 -4.65 3.19
C GLY A 92 -10.61 -3.99 4.46
N SER A 93 -11.06 -4.43 5.65
CA SER A 93 -10.66 -3.86 6.95
C SER A 93 -9.81 -4.83 7.75
N VAL A 94 -8.77 -4.32 8.42
CA VAL A 94 -7.99 -5.12 9.40
C VAL A 94 -8.82 -5.26 10.69
N VAL A 95 -8.85 -6.47 11.27
CA VAL A 95 -9.61 -6.80 12.49
C VAL A 95 -8.69 -7.50 13.50
N PRO A 96 -8.65 -7.08 14.79
CA PRO A 96 -9.46 -6.02 15.43
C PRO A 96 -9.20 -4.60 14.91
N GLY A 97 -8.00 -4.32 14.39
CA GLY A 97 -7.67 -3.13 13.64
C GLY A 97 -7.79 -1.82 14.42
N MET A 98 -7.87 -0.73 13.66
CA MET A 98 -7.99 0.63 14.20
C MET A 98 -9.15 1.42 13.59
N GLY A 99 -10.09 0.75 12.90
CA GLY A 99 -11.12 1.40 12.10
C GLY A 99 -10.53 2.26 10.99
N GLU A 100 -11.27 3.27 10.53
CA GLU A 100 -10.82 4.14 9.44
C GLU A 100 -9.77 5.15 9.91
N PHE A 101 -8.51 4.88 9.55
CA PHE A 101 -7.38 5.70 9.99
C PHE A 101 -7.49 7.15 9.51
N GLY A 102 -7.87 7.35 8.23
CA GLY A 102 -7.96 8.68 7.63
C GLY A 102 -8.93 9.58 8.40
N ASP A 103 -10.16 9.12 8.57
CA ASP A 103 -11.21 9.83 9.30
C ASP A 103 -10.78 10.15 10.74
N ARG A 104 -10.17 9.18 11.42
CA ARG A 104 -9.72 9.34 12.81
C ARG A 104 -8.51 10.26 12.96
N TYR A 105 -7.64 10.32 11.97
CA TYR A 105 -6.40 11.10 12.04
C TYR A 105 -6.64 12.56 11.66
N PHE A 106 -7.43 12.79 10.61
CA PHE A 106 -7.69 14.15 10.12
C PHE A 106 -8.82 14.87 10.86
N CYS A 107 -9.70 14.14 11.57
CA CYS A 107 -10.74 14.71 12.44
C CYS A 107 -11.56 15.84 11.77
N ASP A 108 -11.92 15.67 10.49
CA ASP A 108 -12.84 16.59 9.81
C ASP A 108 -14.31 16.21 10.06
#